data_AF-A0A9P5SKC0-F1
#
_entry.id   AF-A0A9P5SKC0-F1
#
_cell.length_a   1.000
_cell.length_b   1.000
_cell.length_c   1.000
_cell.angle_alpha   90.00
_cell.angle_beta   90.00
_cell.angle_gamma   90.00
#
_symmetry.space_group_name_H-M   'P 1'
#
loop_
_entity.id
_entity.type
_entity.pdbx_description
1 polymer ?
#
loop_
_entity_poly.entity_id
_entity_poly.type
_entity_poly.pdbx_seq_one_letter_code
_entity_poly.pdbx_strand_id
1 'polypeptide(L)'
;MTITLKLFELVDGKTRQISFSPAVWRAKMALHYKGVTYESLPLTFLDIPKVIPQTCTNIAAPTVPTLVLEDGQGLTDSFAIAEYLEEKYPDRPSLFGANPSEKNLQRFFESYVQSKLHPSIQRMVYEDMYNMQDDDNAHYFRSSREKSSGRPYHLIAGDR
;
A
#
# COMPACT_ATOMS: atom_id res chain seq x y z
N MET A 1 -21.01 -11.52 -15.97
CA MET A 1 -19.68 -10.91 -15.80
C MET A 1 -19.31 -11.06 -14.35
N THR A 2 -18.26 -11.81 -14.02
CA THR A 2 -17.82 -11.95 -12.63
C THR A 2 -17.15 -10.63 -12.26
N ILE A 3 -17.85 -9.80 -11.48
CA ILE A 3 -17.30 -8.54 -10.99
C ILE A 3 -16.10 -8.91 -10.13
N THR A 4 -14.92 -8.46 -10.53
CA THR A 4 -13.65 -8.87 -9.90
C THR A 4 -13.11 -7.66 -9.16
N LEU A 5 -12.80 -7.83 -7.86
CA LEU A 5 -12.12 -6.82 -7.05
C LEU A 5 -10.84 -6.36 -7.76
N LYS A 6 -10.48 -5.09 -7.62
CA LYS A 6 -9.24 -4.56 -8.20
C LYS A 6 -8.36 -3.95 -7.13
N LEU A 7 -7.04 -4.15 -7.20
CA LEU A 7 -6.10 -3.61 -6.23
C LEU A 7 -5.15 -2.64 -6.93
N PHE A 8 -5.26 -1.35 -6.62
CA PHE A 8 -4.23 -0.39 -6.99
C PHE A 8 -2.97 -0.61 -6.15
N GLU A 9 -1.85 -0.88 -6.81
CA GLU A 9 -0.53 -1.10 -6.20
C GLU A 9 0.51 -0.07 -6.63
N LEU A 10 1.56 0.11 -5.81
CA LEU A 10 2.72 0.91 -6.16
C LEU A 10 3.78 0.04 -6.80
N VAL A 11 4.11 0.32 -8.06
CA VAL A 11 5.20 -0.32 -8.80
C VAL A 11 6.30 0.66 -9.16
N ASP A 12 7.45 0.12 -9.56
CA ASP A 12 8.61 0.87 -10.03
C ASP A 12 8.30 1.69 -11.29
N GLY A 13 8.90 2.88 -11.40
CA GLY A 13 8.70 3.75 -12.58
C GLY A 13 9.33 3.21 -13.87
N LYS A 14 10.38 2.40 -13.78
CA LYS A 14 11.12 1.95 -14.97
C LYS A 14 10.40 0.86 -15.77
N THR A 15 9.97 -0.21 -15.08
CA THR A 15 9.38 -1.39 -15.70
C THR A 15 7.89 -1.53 -15.42
N ARG A 16 7.41 -0.92 -14.32
CA ARG A 16 6.05 -1.05 -13.80
C ARG A 16 5.66 -2.48 -13.45
N GLN A 17 6.64 -3.31 -13.11
CA GLN A 17 6.45 -4.75 -12.83
C GLN A 17 6.73 -5.11 -11.37
N ILE A 18 7.54 -4.31 -10.66
CA ILE A 18 7.99 -4.61 -9.31
C ILE A 18 7.17 -3.81 -8.31
N SER A 19 6.25 -4.48 -7.61
CA SER A 19 5.56 -3.89 -6.46
C SER A 19 6.48 -3.87 -5.24
N PHE A 20 6.72 -2.67 -4.70
CA PHE A 20 7.65 -2.48 -3.58
C PHE A 20 7.03 -1.81 -2.34
N SER A 21 5.75 -1.43 -2.38
CA SER A 21 5.08 -0.86 -1.20
C SER A 21 4.79 -1.94 -0.15
N PRO A 22 5.25 -1.79 1.11
CA PRO A 22 4.97 -2.76 2.16
C PRO A 22 3.49 -2.80 2.53
N ALA A 23 2.79 -1.67 2.50
CA ALA A 23 1.35 -1.64 2.74
C ALA A 23 0.58 -2.43 1.66
N VAL A 24 1.00 -2.30 0.39
CA VAL A 24 0.43 -3.09 -0.72
C VAL A 24 0.69 -4.57 -0.50
N TRP A 25 1.91 -4.95 -0.14
CA TRP A 25 2.24 -6.35 0.15
C TRP A 25 1.35 -6.94 1.24
N ARG A 26 1.04 -6.20 2.31
CA ARG A 26 0.08 -6.66 3.34
C ARG A 26 -1.30 -6.94 2.77
N ALA A 27 -1.83 -6.06 1.92
CA ALA A 27 -3.12 -6.28 1.26
C ALA A 27 -3.09 -7.48 0.30
N LYS A 28 -2.04 -7.61 -0.52
CA LYS A 28 -1.85 -8.76 -1.43
C LYS A 28 -1.78 -10.08 -0.67
N MET A 29 -1.04 -10.11 0.44
CA MET A 29 -0.95 -11.27 1.32
C MET A 29 -2.28 -11.60 1.97
N ALA A 30 -3.04 -10.60 2.44
CA ALA A 30 -4.37 -10.81 3.02
C ALA A 30 -5.35 -11.40 2.00
N LEU A 31 -5.41 -10.83 0.78
CA LEU A 31 -6.22 -11.34 -0.33
C LEU A 31 -5.84 -12.79 -0.68
N HIS A 32 -4.53 -13.06 -0.81
CA HIS A 32 -4.03 -14.40 -1.14
C HIS A 32 -4.31 -15.43 -0.04
N TYR A 33 -4.09 -15.07 1.23
CA TYR A 33 -4.35 -15.93 2.38
C TYR A 33 -5.84 -16.26 2.51
N LYS A 34 -6.71 -15.30 2.21
CA LYS A 34 -8.15 -15.51 2.08
C LYS A 34 -8.53 -16.17 0.75
N GLY A 35 -7.64 -16.50 -0.17
CA GLY A 35 -7.98 -17.09 -1.48
C GLY A 35 -8.92 -16.23 -2.34
N VAL A 36 -8.85 -14.90 -2.21
CA VAL A 36 -9.68 -13.94 -2.95
C VAL A 36 -8.98 -13.57 -4.25
N THR A 37 -9.66 -13.76 -5.38
CA THR A 37 -9.19 -13.35 -6.70
C THR A 37 -9.39 -11.85 -6.90
N TYR A 38 -8.37 -11.17 -7.43
CA TYR A 38 -8.42 -9.75 -7.74
C TYR A 38 -7.58 -9.44 -8.98
N GLU A 39 -7.90 -8.33 -9.65
CA GLU A 39 -7.09 -7.73 -10.71
C GLU A 39 -6.06 -6.78 -10.07
N SER A 40 -4.77 -6.94 -10.38
CA SER A 40 -3.73 -6.02 -9.92
C SER A 40 -3.59 -4.85 -10.90
N LEU A 41 -3.66 -3.62 -10.40
CA LEU A 41 -3.59 -2.40 -11.18
C LEU A 41 -2.33 -1.60 -10.82
N PRO A 42 -1.24 -1.71 -11.61
CA PRO A 42 0.05 -1.11 -11.28
C PRO A 42 0.06 0.41 -11.51
N LEU A 43 0.38 1.16 -10.45
CA LEU A 43 0.52 2.62 -10.47
C LEU A 43 1.93 3.04 -10.02
N THR A 44 2.46 4.10 -10.64
CA THR A 44 3.63 4.83 -10.13
C THR A 44 3.21 5.93 -9.15
N PHE A 45 4.16 6.61 -8.51
CA PHE A 45 3.85 7.69 -7.58
C PHE A 45 3.01 8.81 -8.21
N LEU A 46 3.31 9.18 -9.45
CA LEU A 46 2.60 10.24 -10.18
C LEU A 46 1.24 9.79 -10.74
N ASP A 47 1.01 8.49 -10.87
CA ASP A 47 -0.28 7.95 -11.33
C ASP A 47 -1.34 7.96 -10.23
N ILE A 48 -0.95 7.69 -8.97
CA ILE A 48 -1.85 7.59 -7.81
C ILE A 48 -2.84 8.77 -7.72
N PRO A 49 -2.40 10.05 -7.68
CA PRO A 49 -3.31 11.17 -7.56
C PRO A 49 -4.14 11.45 -8.82
N LYS A 50 -3.82 10.82 -9.96
CA LYS A 50 -4.53 10.99 -11.23
C LYS A 50 -5.58 9.91 -11.45
N VAL A 51 -5.21 8.65 -11.21
CA VAL A 51 -6.01 7.47 -11.60
C VAL A 51 -7.04 7.10 -10.53
N ILE A 52 -6.64 7.10 -9.25
CA ILE A 52 -7.54 6.65 -8.17
C ILE A 52 -8.79 7.54 -8.08
N PRO A 53 -8.71 8.89 -8.09
CA PRO A 53 -9.91 9.73 -7.99
C PRO A 53 -10.87 9.61 -9.19
N GLN A 54 -10.35 9.21 -10.36
CA GLN A 54 -11.17 8.95 -11.55
C GLN A 54 -11.90 7.61 -11.48
N THR A 55 -11.37 6.65 -10.71
CA THR A 55 -11.93 5.31 -10.56
C THR A 55 -12.84 5.21 -9.34
N CYS A 56 -12.44 5.82 -8.23
CA CYS A 56 -13.10 5.76 -6.93
C CYS A 56 -13.41 7.18 -6.44
N THR A 57 -14.64 7.63 -6.65
CA THR A 57 -15.07 9.00 -6.33
C THR A 57 -15.19 9.29 -4.83
N ASN A 58 -15.21 8.24 -4.00
CA ASN A 58 -15.32 8.35 -2.54
C ASN A 58 -13.98 8.60 -1.82
N ILE A 59 -12.85 8.64 -2.56
CA ILE A 59 -11.51 8.82 -1.98
C ILE A 59 -11.04 10.26 -2.18
N ALA A 60 -11.01 11.03 -1.09
CA ALA A 60 -10.50 12.41 -1.11
C ALA A 60 -8.96 12.49 -1.14
N ALA A 61 -8.27 11.56 -0.49
CA ALA A 61 -6.81 11.51 -0.38
C ALA A 61 -6.30 10.16 -0.90
N PRO A 62 -5.96 10.05 -2.20
CA PRO A 62 -5.61 8.77 -2.81
C PRO A 62 -4.25 8.26 -2.32
N THR A 63 -4.25 7.02 -1.84
CA THR A 63 -3.05 6.28 -1.44
C THR A 63 -3.15 4.84 -1.94
N VAL A 64 -2.06 4.08 -1.83
CA VAL A 64 -2.06 2.64 -2.13
C VAL A 64 -1.59 1.84 -0.91
N PRO A 65 -2.16 0.66 -0.65
CA PRO A 65 -3.17 -0.03 -1.47
C PRO A 65 -4.54 0.65 -1.43
N THR A 66 -5.25 0.60 -2.56
CA THR A 66 -6.68 0.88 -2.65
C THR A 66 -7.36 -0.31 -3.31
N LEU A 67 -8.31 -0.94 -2.61
CA LEU A 67 -9.14 -2.01 -3.14
C LEU A 67 -10.41 -1.40 -3.73
N VAL A 68 -10.64 -1.59 -5.03
CA VAL A 68 -11.89 -1.25 -5.71
C VAL A 68 -12.85 -2.41 -5.52
N LEU A 69 -13.98 -2.11 -4.88
CA LEU A 69 -15.04 -3.06 -4.60
C LEU A 69 -15.94 -3.26 -5.83
N GLU A 70 -16.83 -4.26 -5.75
CA GLU A 70 -17.74 -4.61 -6.84
C GLU A 70 -18.71 -3.49 -7.22
N ASP A 71 -19.03 -2.61 -6.27
CA ASP A 71 -19.89 -1.43 -6.47
C ASP A 71 -19.11 -0.19 -6.96
N GLY A 72 -17.81 -0.34 -7.25
CA GLY A 72 -16.93 0.73 -7.70
C GLY A 72 -16.35 1.62 -6.60
N GLN A 73 -16.74 1.42 -5.33
CA GLN A 73 -16.16 2.18 -4.22
C GLN A 73 -14.72 1.74 -3.95
N GLY A 74 -13.89 2.70 -3.56
CA GLY A 74 -12.51 2.44 -3.14
C GLY A 74 -12.40 2.31 -1.62
N LEU A 75 -11.66 1.30 -1.17
CA LEU A 75 -11.25 1.10 0.22
C LEU A 75 -9.73 1.24 0.32
N THR A 76 -9.27 2.30 0.99
CA THR A 76 -7.85 2.56 1.28
C THR A 76 -7.44 1.95 2.61
N ASP A 77 -6.14 1.98 2.91
CA ASP A 77 -5.51 1.42 4.11
C ASP A 77 -5.47 -0.12 4.13
N SER A 78 -4.26 -0.68 4.24
CA SER A 78 -4.06 -2.12 4.17
C SER A 78 -4.70 -2.88 5.33
N PHE A 79 -4.84 -2.27 6.52
CA PHE A 79 -5.49 -2.90 7.65
C PHE A 79 -7.01 -2.86 7.48
N ALA A 80 -7.57 -1.72 7.04
CA ALA A 80 -8.99 -1.62 6.72
C ALA A 80 -9.41 -2.61 5.62
N ILE A 81 -8.57 -2.80 4.59
CA ILE A 81 -8.76 -3.87 3.59
C ILE A 81 -8.79 -5.25 4.26
N ALA A 82 -7.85 -5.55 5.16
CA ALA A 82 -7.86 -6.83 5.89
C ALA A 82 -9.13 -7.01 6.75
N GLU A 83 -9.62 -5.94 7.40
CA GLU A 83 -10.88 -5.95 8.15
C GLU A 83 -12.09 -6.24 7.25
N TYR A 84 -12.17 -5.59 6.09
CA TYR A 84 -13.19 -5.87 5.09
C TYR A 84 -13.16 -7.33 4.63
N LEU A 85 -11.97 -7.88 4.35
CA LEU A 85 -11.84 -9.27 3.93
C LEU A 85 -12.21 -10.27 5.02
N GLU A 86 -11.93 -9.95 6.29
CA GLU A 86 -12.35 -10.76 7.42
C GLU A 86 -13.88 -10.83 7.52
N GLU A 87 -14.55 -9.69 7.39
CA GLU A 87 -16.01 -9.61 7.48
C GLU A 87 -16.71 -10.21 6.25
N LYS A 88 -16.20 -9.93 5.04
CA LYS A 88 -16.80 -10.35 3.77
C LYS A 88 -16.62 -11.85 3.51
N TYR A 89 -15.54 -12.44 4.03
CA TYR A 89 -15.18 -13.85 3.80
C TYR A 89 -14.93 -14.58 5.14
N PRO A 90 -15.97 -14.76 5.98
CA PRO A 90 -15.84 -15.39 7.30
C PRO A 90 -15.55 -16.90 7.21
N ASP A 91 -15.98 -17.55 6.12
CA ASP A 91 -15.79 -18.99 5.89
C ASP A 91 -14.35 -19.36 5.49
N ARG A 92 -13.45 -18.37 5.39
CA ARG A 92 -12.06 -18.52 4.95
C ARG A 92 -11.11 -18.26 6.12
N PRO A 93 -9.87 -18.78 6.09
CA PRO A 93 -8.94 -18.67 7.22
C PRO A 93 -8.86 -17.25 7.80
N SER A 94 -8.97 -17.11 9.12
CA SER A 94 -8.98 -15.81 9.78
C SER A 94 -7.64 -15.09 9.65
N LEU A 95 -7.68 -13.80 9.33
CA LEU A 95 -6.51 -12.91 9.37
C LEU A 95 -6.19 -12.48 10.80
N PHE A 96 -7.21 -12.34 11.65
CA PHE A 96 -7.10 -11.72 12.97
C PHE A 96 -7.15 -12.69 14.15
N GLY A 97 -7.37 -13.97 13.88
CA GLY A 97 -7.50 -15.01 14.91
C GLY A 97 -8.95 -15.24 15.32
N ALA A 98 -9.16 -15.94 16.44
CA ALA A 98 -10.46 -16.44 16.83
C ALA A 98 -11.31 -15.42 17.61
N ASN A 99 -10.71 -14.35 18.16
CA ASN A 99 -11.42 -13.43 19.05
C ASN A 99 -11.03 -11.95 18.85
N PRO A 100 -11.89 -11.00 19.30
CA PRO A 100 -11.62 -9.57 19.15
C PRO A 100 -10.34 -9.07 19.83
N SER A 101 -9.90 -9.71 20.90
CA SER A 101 -8.68 -9.31 21.62
C SER A 101 -7.43 -9.58 20.79
N GLU A 102 -7.40 -10.68 20.02
CA GLU A 102 -6.32 -10.99 19.08
C GLU A 102 -6.26 -9.96 17.95
N LYS A 103 -7.41 -9.57 17.39
CA LYS A 103 -7.49 -8.47 16.41
C LYS A 103 -6.90 -7.17 16.94
N ASN A 104 -7.23 -6.81 18.19
CA ASN A 104 -6.71 -5.60 18.83
C ASN A 104 -5.18 -5.67 19.02
N LEU A 105 -4.66 -6.83 19.43
CA LEU A 105 -3.22 -7.06 19.54
C LEU A 105 -2.52 -6.94 18.19
N GLN A 106 -3.11 -7.47 17.13
CA GLN A 106 -2.58 -7.33 15.77
C GLN A 106 -2.58 -5.87 15.31
N ARG A 107 -3.64 -5.10 15.60
CA ARG A 107 -3.66 -3.66 15.29
C ARG A 107 -2.60 -2.88 16.06
N PHE A 108 -2.40 -3.21 17.34
CA PHE A 108 -1.32 -2.63 18.14
C PHE A 108 0.05 -2.95 17.54
N PHE A 109 0.28 -4.23 17.20
CA PHE A 109 1.55 -4.66 16.63
C PHE A 109 1.82 -3.99 15.27
N GLU A 110 0.80 -3.90 14.41
CA GLU A 110 0.88 -3.20 13.13
C GLU A 110 1.31 -1.74 13.31
N SER A 111 0.67 -1.03 14.24
CA SER A 111 0.99 0.37 14.57
C SER A 111 2.39 0.52 15.16
N TYR A 112 2.82 -0.42 16.01
CA TYR A 112 4.18 -0.45 16.55
C TYR A 112 5.21 -0.62 15.43
N VAL A 113 5.02 -1.60 14.54
CA VAL A 113 5.92 -1.83 13.40
C VAL A 113 5.99 -0.59 12.51
N GLN A 114 4.84 0.02 12.18
CA GLN A 114 4.78 1.21 11.34
C GLN A 114 5.48 2.42 11.96
N SER A 115 5.32 2.64 13.27
CA SER A 115 5.86 3.81 13.94
C SER A 115 7.31 3.67 14.42
N LYS A 116 7.77 2.44 14.72
CA LYS A 116 9.07 2.19 15.35
C LYS A 116 10.09 1.50 14.46
N LEU A 117 9.65 0.55 13.63
CA LEU A 117 10.56 -0.24 12.80
C LEU A 117 10.63 0.30 11.37
N HIS A 118 9.48 0.65 10.81
CA HIS A 118 9.40 1.01 9.40
C HIS A 118 10.28 2.21 8.99
N PRO A 119 10.38 3.31 9.77
CA PRO A 119 11.21 4.45 9.40
C PRO A 119 12.70 4.10 9.25
N SER A 120 13.20 3.24 10.13
CA SER A 120 14.60 2.76 10.08
C SER A 120 14.85 1.90 8.85
N ILE A 121 13.90 1.01 8.52
CA ILE A 121 13.98 0.17 7.32
C ILE A 121 13.92 1.02 6.06
N GLN A 122 12.98 1.96 5.99
CA GLN A 122 12.80 2.87 4.87
C GLN A 122 14.07 3.66 4.56
N ARG A 123 14.72 4.24 5.59
CA ARG A 123 15.99 4.95 5.43
C ARG A 123 17.04 4.10 4.72
N MET A 124 17.14 2.82 5.05
CA MET A 124 18.12 1.92 4.44
C MET A 124 17.86 1.67 2.96
N VAL A 125 16.61 1.73 2.49
CA VAL A 125 16.24 1.36 1.12
C VAL A 125 15.81 2.54 0.24
N TYR A 126 15.90 3.78 0.73
CA TYR A 126 15.50 4.97 -0.04
C TYR A 126 16.27 5.12 -1.35
N GLU A 127 17.58 4.87 -1.37
CA GLU A 127 18.36 4.89 -2.62
C GLU A 127 17.90 3.80 -3.59
N ASP A 128 17.63 2.59 -3.11
CA ASP A 128 17.10 1.51 -3.95
C ASP A 128 15.74 1.90 -4.55
N MET A 129 14.86 2.47 -3.72
CA MET A 129 13.54 2.96 -4.12
C MET A 129 13.62 4.13 -5.10
N TYR A 130 14.61 5.02 -4.97
CA TYR A 130 14.84 6.11 -5.91
C TYR A 130 15.36 5.57 -7.25
N ASN A 131 16.36 4.69 -7.20
CA ASN A 131 17.02 4.13 -8.37
C ASN A 131 16.14 3.22 -9.22
N MET A 132 15.00 2.74 -8.69
CA MET A 132 14.02 1.98 -9.48
C MET A 132 12.97 2.85 -10.18
N GLN A 133 12.98 4.17 -9.98
CA GLN A 133 12.02 5.09 -10.64
C GLN A 133 12.53 5.58 -12.00
N ASP A 134 11.59 5.95 -12.87
CA ASP A 134 11.87 6.83 -14.01
C ASP A 134 12.19 8.26 -13.53
N ASP A 135 12.66 9.13 -14.44
CA ASP A 135 13.16 10.47 -14.08
C ASP A 135 12.12 11.32 -13.34
N ASP A 136 10.87 11.31 -13.81
CA ASP A 136 9.78 12.11 -13.23
C ASP A 136 9.37 11.59 -11.84
N ASN A 137 9.22 10.27 -11.69
CA ASN A 137 8.90 9.65 -10.41
C ASN A 137 10.08 9.74 -9.43
N ALA A 138 11.33 9.71 -9.89
CA ALA A 138 12.51 9.92 -9.08
C ALA A 138 12.55 11.34 -8.52
N HIS A 139 12.29 12.35 -9.37
CA HIS A 139 12.19 13.75 -8.94
C HIS A 139 11.06 13.95 -7.92
N TYR A 140 9.87 13.40 -8.19
CA TYR A 140 8.76 13.43 -7.23
C TYR A 140 9.11 12.71 -5.92
N PHE A 141 9.73 11.54 -6.00
CA PHE A 141 10.11 10.75 -4.83
C PHE A 141 11.01 11.57 -3.91
N ARG A 142 12.10 12.11 -4.44
CA ARG A 142 13.03 12.92 -3.67
C ARG A 142 12.36 14.15 -3.05
N SER A 143 11.72 14.98 -3.88
CA SER A 143 11.10 16.23 -3.44
C SER A 143 10.01 16.01 -2.38
N SER A 144 9.20 14.96 -2.53
CA SER A 144 8.16 14.61 -1.55
C SER A 144 8.75 14.17 -0.20
N ARG A 145 9.85 13.41 -0.19
CA ARG A 145 10.50 12.96 1.05
C ARG A 145 11.25 14.11 1.75
N GLU A 146 11.91 14.98 0.99
CA GLU A 146 12.52 16.20 1.53
C GLU A 146 11.44 17.09 2.18
N LYS A 147 10.32 17.33 1.47
CA LYS A 147 9.18 18.09 2.01
C LYS A 147 8.59 17.46 3.27
N SER A 148 8.38 16.14 3.27
CA SER A 148 7.77 15.44 4.41
C SER A 148 8.68 15.37 5.63
N SER A 149 9.99 15.31 5.44
CA SER A 149 10.97 15.18 6.53
C SER A 149 11.53 16.51 7.02
N GLY A 150 11.36 17.59 6.24
CA GLY A 150 11.97 18.89 6.49
C GLY A 150 13.50 18.90 6.36
N ARG A 151 14.10 17.86 5.76
CA ARG A 151 15.56 17.69 5.66
C ARG A 151 15.97 17.38 4.21
N PRO A 152 17.18 17.77 3.78
CA PRO A 152 17.76 17.36 2.51
C PRO A 152 17.80 15.84 2.32
N TYR A 153 17.67 15.36 1.08
CA TYR A 153 17.52 13.94 0.77
C TYR A 153 18.68 13.08 1.27
N HIS A 154 19.92 13.55 1.10
CA HIS A 154 21.12 12.84 1.58
C HIS A 154 21.17 12.68 3.11
N LEU A 155 20.44 13.50 3.89
CA LEU A 155 20.34 13.34 5.34
C LEU A 155 19.25 12.36 5.76
N ILE A 156 18.36 11.95 4.85
CA ILE A 156 17.24 11.03 5.13
C ILE A 156 17.40 9.68 4.44
N ALA A 157 18.04 9.61 3.28
CA ALA A 157 18.57 8.39 2.72
C ALA A 157 19.75 7.92 3.57
N GLY A 158 19.87 6.60 3.80
CA GLY A 158 21.04 6.05 4.47
C GLY A 158 22.26 6.12 3.56
N ASP A 159 23.45 6.33 4.15
CA ASP A 159 24.70 6.19 3.42
C ASP A 159 24.86 4.72 3.03
N ARG A 160 24.91 4.43 1.73
CA ARG A 160 25.21 3.11 1.19
C ARG A 160 26.25 3.20 0.10
#